data_AF-A0A929IMR2-F1
#
_entry.id   AF-A0A929IMR2-F1
#
_cell.length_a   1.000
_cell.length_b   1.000
_cell.length_c   1.000
_cell.angle_alpha   90.00
_cell.angle_beta   90.00
_cell.angle_gamma   90.00
#
_symmetry.space_group_name_H-M   'P 1'
#
loop_
_entity.id
_entity.type
_entity.pdbx_description
1 polymer ?
#
loop_
_entity_poly.entity_id
_entity_poly.type
_entity_poly.pdbx_seq_one_letter_code
_entity_poly.pdbx_strand_id
1 'polypeptide(L)'
;MCIRDRIPYPHATDNHQRENAARLCDAGGGWLIPQEDATPESLSALIQLLLESPDKLARAAECALRAGGPDAAERLADLVCELIGDDAHAEPDQPREATA
;
A
#
# COMPACT_ATOMS: atom_id res chain seq x y z
N MET A 1 3.02 9.08 1.48
CA MET A 1 2.43 8.54 0.24
C MET A 1 0.93 8.32 0.49
N CYS A 2 0.07 9.13 -0.13
CA CYS A 2 -1.38 9.09 0.10
C CYS A 2 -1.99 7.85 -0.57
N ILE A 3 -2.51 6.93 0.24
CA ILE A 3 -3.30 5.78 -0.21
C ILE A 3 -4.77 6.12 0.05
N ARG A 4 -5.53 6.29 -1.04
CA ARG A 4 -6.89 6.87 -1.07
C ARG A 4 -8.01 5.93 -0.61
N ASP A 5 -7.69 4.68 -0.23
CA ASP A 5 -8.67 3.60 -0.01
C ASP A 5 -8.72 3.01 1.42
N ARG A 6 -8.05 3.60 2.43
CA ARG A 6 -7.93 2.97 3.76
C ARG A 6 -8.94 3.43 4.82
N ILE A 7 -10.17 3.74 4.44
CA ILE A 7 -11.30 3.69 5.39
C ILE A 7 -12.34 2.74 4.79
N PRO A 8 -12.54 1.53 5.32
CA PRO A 8 -13.35 0.50 4.67
C PRO A 8 -14.83 0.87 4.63
N TYR A 9 -15.47 0.53 3.52
CA TYR A 9 -16.93 0.49 3.38
C TYR A 9 -17.49 -0.68 4.22
N PRO A 10 -18.45 -0.44 5.14
CA PRO A 10 -18.87 -1.41 6.15
C PRO A 10 -19.60 -2.66 5.62
N HIS A 11 -19.86 -2.75 4.31
CA HIS A 11 -20.55 -3.89 3.68
C HIS A 11 -19.68 -4.66 2.68
N ALA A 12 -18.36 -4.41 2.64
CA ALA A 12 -17.45 -5.28 1.91
C ALA A 12 -17.31 -6.60 2.68
N THR A 13 -17.97 -7.65 2.18
CA THR A 13 -18.06 -8.99 2.80
C THR A 13 -16.72 -9.70 3.01
N ASP A 14 -15.63 -9.17 2.44
CA ASP A 14 -14.35 -9.86 2.42
C ASP A 14 -13.36 -9.34 3.46
N ASN A 15 -12.92 -10.26 4.32
CA ASN A 15 -11.84 -10.10 5.29
C ASN A 15 -10.46 -9.82 4.65
N HIS A 16 -10.40 -9.57 3.33
CA HIS A 16 -9.16 -9.40 2.57
C HIS A 16 -8.34 -8.20 3.06
N GLN A 17 -8.99 -7.17 3.61
CA GLN A 17 -8.28 -6.03 4.20
C GLN A 17 -7.46 -6.44 5.43
N ARG A 18 -7.94 -7.43 6.20
CA ARG A 18 -7.23 -7.97 7.35
C ARG A 18 -5.96 -8.69 6.92
N GLU A 19 -6.00 -9.48 5.84
CA GLU A 19 -4.82 -10.19 5.34
C GLU A 19 -3.74 -9.22 4.83
N ASN A 20 -4.13 -8.19 4.10
CA ASN A 20 -3.19 -7.17 3.65
C ASN A 20 -2.56 -6.40 4.82
N ALA A 21 -3.36 -6.06 5.84
CA ALA A 21 -2.86 -5.44 7.06
C ALA A 21 -1.95 -6.38 7.86
N ALA A 22 -2.31 -7.66 7.98
CA ALA A 22 -1.54 -8.67 8.69
C ALA A 22 -0.17 -8.88 8.04
N ARG A 23 -0.10 -9.02 6.71
CA ARG A 23 1.18 -9.16 5.98
C ARG A 23 2.13 -7.98 6.24
N LEU A 24 1.61 -6.75 6.30
CA LEU A 24 2.41 -5.57 6.62
C LEU A 24 2.88 -5.58 8.09
N CYS A 25 2.01 -5.98 9.02
CA CYS A 25 2.34 -6.06 10.44
C CYS A 25 3.34 -7.19 10.74
N ASP A 26 3.18 -8.35 10.12
CA ASP A 26 4.09 -9.50 10.23
C ASP A 26 5.49 -9.15 9.69
N ALA A 27 5.57 -8.31 8.66
CA ALA A 27 6.83 -7.74 8.18
C ALA A 27 7.44 -6.68 9.14
N GLY A 28 6.75 -6.33 10.22
CA GLY A 28 7.12 -5.28 11.17
C GLY A 28 6.89 -3.86 10.64
N GLY A 29 6.11 -3.71 9.56
CA GLY A 29 5.84 -2.43 8.89
C GLY A 29 4.70 -1.62 9.49
N GLY A 30 4.02 -2.13 10.53
CA GLY A 30 2.90 -1.43 11.15
C GLY A 30 2.25 -2.21 12.30
N TRP A 31 1.09 -1.71 12.72
CA TRP A 31 0.27 -2.26 13.79
C TRP A 31 -1.14 -2.51 13.30
N LEU A 32 -1.76 -3.59 13.78
CA LEU A 32 -3.13 -3.96 13.43
C LEU A 32 -4.03 -3.74 14.65
N ILE A 33 -5.08 -2.95 14.47
CA ILE A 33 -6.14 -2.76 15.46
C ILE A 33 -7.42 -3.38 14.86
N PRO A 34 -8.07 -4.34 15.54
CA PRO A 34 -9.38 -4.83 15.13
C PRO A 34 -10.38 -3.68 14.99
N GLN A 35 -11.29 -3.75 14.01
CA GLN A 35 -12.23 -2.66 13.75
C GLN A 35 -13.12 -2.34 14.95
N GLU A 36 -13.54 -3.35 15.71
CA GLU A 36 -14.29 -3.18 16.97
C GLU A 36 -13.53 -2.37 18.03
N ASP A 37 -12.20 -2.39 17.99
CA ASP A 37 -11.32 -1.70 18.93
C ASP A 37 -10.78 -0.37 18.38
N ALA A 38 -11.06 -0.03 17.12
CA ALA A 38 -10.56 1.16 16.44
C ALA A 38 -11.33 2.44 16.82
N THR A 39 -11.32 2.77 18.11
CA THR A 39 -11.94 3.99 18.65
C THR A 39 -10.97 5.17 18.62
N PRO A 40 -11.46 6.42 18.73
CA PRO A 40 -10.60 7.60 18.86
C PRO A 40 -9.60 7.49 20.02
N GLU A 41 -10.02 6.91 21.14
CA GLU A 41 -9.21 6.76 22.35
C GLU A 41 -8.07 5.75 22.13
N SER A 42 -8.37 4.58 21.55
CA SER A 42 -7.35 3.56 21.29
C SER A 42 -6.33 4.02 20.25
N LEU A 43 -6.79 4.72 19.22
CA LEU A 43 -5.92 5.28 18.19
C LEU A 43 -5.02 6.39 18.75
N SER A 44 -5.58 7.28 19.57
CA SER A 44 -4.82 8.36 20.24
C SER A 44 -3.74 7.79 21.16
N ALA A 45 -4.08 6.77 21.96
CA ALA A 45 -3.13 6.11 22.86
C ALA A 45 -1.98 5.44 22.07
N LEU A 46 -2.30 4.74 20.98
CA LEU A 46 -1.29 4.12 20.13
C LEU A 46 -0.37 5.18 19.51
N ILE A 47 -0.92 6.26 18.96
CA ILE A 47 -0.12 7.33 18.35
C ILE A 47 0.84 7.94 19.38
N GLN A 48 0.36 8.25 20.59
CA GLN A 48 1.20 8.81 21.65
C GLN A 48 2.37 7.87 22.01
N LEU A 49 2.07 6.58 22.22
CA LEU A 49 3.09 5.56 22.49
C LEU A 49 4.15 5.47 21.39
N LEU A 50 3.75 5.61 20.12
CA LEU A 50 4.67 5.53 18.99
C LEU A 50 5.53 6.78 18.85
N LEU A 51 4.98 7.96 19.13
CA LEU A 51 5.73 9.23 19.12
C LEU A 51 6.84 9.24 20.18
N GLU A 52 6.66 8.52 21.29
CA GLU A 52 7.69 8.32 22.32
C GLU A 52 8.81 7.35 21.88
N SER A 53 8.65 6.63 20.76
CA SER A 53 9.59 5.62 20.26
C SER A 53 10.00 5.86 18.80
N PRO A 54 10.74 6.95 18.49
CA PRO A 54 11.13 7.29 17.11
C PRO A 54 11.94 6.19 16.40
N ASP A 55 12.77 5.42 17.11
CA ASP A 55 13.52 4.31 16.54
C ASP A 55 12.60 3.18 16.03
N LYS A 56 11.50 2.91 16.76
CA LYS A 56 10.50 1.92 16.32
C LYS A 56 9.77 2.39 15.07
N LEU A 57 9.46 3.69 14.99
CA LEU A 57 8.84 4.29 13.80
C LEU A 57 9.76 4.23 12.59
N ALA A 58 11.05 4.56 12.76
CA ALA A 58 12.04 4.45 11.69
C ALA A 58 12.16 3.01 11.18
N ARG A 59 12.24 2.04 12.10
CA ARG A 59 12.31 0.62 11.74
C ARG A 59 11.05 0.15 11.01
N ALA A 60 9.87 0.55 11.49
CA ALA A 60 8.61 0.21 10.84
C ALA A 60 8.50 0.81 9.44
N ALA A 61 8.97 2.05 9.25
CA ALA A 61 9.00 2.68 7.93
C ALA A 61 9.88 1.90 6.93
N GLU A 62 11.08 1.47 7.35
CA GLU A 62 11.94 0.61 6.50
C GLU A 62 11.26 -0.72 6.15
N CYS A 63 10.64 -1.37 7.13
CA CYS A 63 9.92 -2.62 6.92
C CYS A 63 8.73 -2.44 5.98
N ALA A 64 7.96 -1.35 6.13
CA ALA A 64 6.84 -1.04 5.26
C ALA A 64 7.29 -0.77 3.82
N LEU A 65 8.41 -0.06 3.63
CA LEU A 65 8.99 0.17 2.30
C LEU A 65 9.39 -1.14 1.62
N ARG A 66 10.04 -2.04 2.36
CA ARG A 66 10.40 -3.37 1.83
C ARG A 66 9.18 -4.23 1.52
N ALA A 67 8.16 -4.19 2.37
CA ALA A 67 6.93 -4.97 2.18
C ALA A 67 6.04 -4.46 1.04
N GLY A 68 6.13 -3.16 0.72
CA GLY A 68 5.28 -2.51 -0.28
C GLY A 68 5.62 -2.84 -1.73
N GLY A 69 6.82 -3.34 -2.02
CA GLY A 69 7.27 -3.61 -3.40
C GLY A 69 7.13 -2.37 -4.29
N PRO A 70 7.97 -1.33 -4.12
CA PRO A 70 7.83 -0.06 -4.84
C PRO A 70 7.87 -0.22 -6.37
N ASP A 71 8.45 -1.31 -6.86
CA ASP A 71 8.58 -1.74 -8.25
C ASP A 71 7.49 -2.75 -8.68
N ALA A 72 6.51 -3.07 -7.83
CA ALA A 72 5.51 -4.11 -8.11
C ALA A 72 4.68 -3.83 -9.37
N ALA A 73 4.38 -2.55 -9.66
CA ALA A 73 3.67 -2.15 -10.87
C ALA A 73 4.52 -2.36 -12.14
N GLU A 74 5.82 -2.01 -12.06
CA GLU A 74 6.78 -2.21 -13.15
C GLU A 74 6.98 -3.70 -13.42
N ARG A 75 7.23 -4.50 -12.38
CA ARG A 75 7.35 -5.97 -12.48
C ARG A 75 6.09 -6.63 -13.05
N LEU A 76 4.92 -6.10 -12.74
CA LEU A 76 3.66 -6.57 -13.31
C LEU A 76 3.58 -6.23 -14.80
N ALA A 77 3.96 -5.00 -15.17
CA ALA A 77 4.00 -4.58 -16.57
C ALA A 77 4.98 -5.44 -17.38
N ASP A 78 6.19 -5.68 -16.87
CA ASP A 78 7.20 -6.53 -17.51
C ASP A 78 6.66 -7.95 -17.74
N LEU A 79 6.03 -8.54 -16.72
CA LEU A 79 5.45 -9.87 -16.82
C LEU A 79 4.34 -9.94 -17.87
N VAL A 80 3.49 -8.91 -17.94
CA VAL A 80 2.42 -8.83 -18.95
C VAL A 80 3.01 -8.69 -20.36
N CYS A 81 4.03 -7.84 -20.53
CA CYS A 81 4.73 -7.69 -21.82
C CYS A 81 5.40 -9.00 -22.26
N GLU A 82 6.07 -9.72 -21.33
CA GLU A 82 6.68 -11.03 -21.61
C GLU A 82 5.64 -12.07 -22.04
N LEU A 83 4.49 -12.12 -21.37
CA LEU A 83 3.41 -13.07 -21.68
C LEU A 83 2.72 -12.80 -23.02
N ILE A 84 2.67 -11.54 -23.45
CA ILE A 84 2.04 -11.15 -24.73
C ILE A 84 3.01 -11.39 -25.90
N GLY A 85 4.31 -11.49 -25.64
CA GLY A 85 5.35 -11.62 -26.67
C GLY A 85 5.66 -10.28 -27.33
N ASP A 86 6.91 -10.11 -27.76
CA ASP A 86 7.49 -8.89 -28.36
C ASP A 86 6.93 -8.57 -29.78
N ASP A 87 5.62 -8.79 -30.00
CA ASP A 87 4.92 -8.56 -31.28
C ASP A 87 4.07 -7.28 -31.29
N ALA A 88 4.10 -6.48 -30.22
CA ALA A 88 3.54 -5.13 -30.26
C ALA A 88 4.61 -4.14 -30.73
N HIS A 89 4.70 -3.90 -32.03
CA HIS A 89 5.29 -2.66 -32.54
C HIS A 89 4.56 -1.49 -31.87
N ALA A 90 5.22 -0.87 -30.88
CA ALA A 90 4.80 0.39 -30.32
C ALA A 90 4.87 1.44 -31.44
N GLU A 91 3.72 1.84 -32.00
CA GLU A 91 3.64 3.12 -32.68
C GLU A 91 4.10 4.20 -31.70
N PRO A 92 5.06 5.06 -32.08
CA PRO A 92 5.55 6.09 -31.18
C PRO A 92 4.41 7.07 -30.85
N ASP A 93 4.29 7.37 -29.55
CA ASP A 93 3.37 8.34 -28.96
C ASP A 93 3.51 9.69 -29.69
N GLN A 94 2.57 9.99 -30.59
CA GLN A 94 2.51 11.29 -31.23
C GLN A 94 1.98 12.30 -30.20
N PRO A 95 2.66 13.45 -30.02
CA PRO A 95 2.28 14.43 -29.02
C PRO A 95 0.86 14.94 -29.32
N ARG A 96 -0.03 14.84 -28.32
CA ARG A 96 -1.39 15.37 -28.41
C ARG A 96 -1.34 16.88 -28.64
N GLU A 97 -1.71 17.30 -29.84
CA GLU A 97 -1.90 18.71 -30.19
C GLU A 97 -2.90 19.34 -29.20
N ALA A 98 -2.43 20.34 -28.47
CA ALA A 98 -3.26 21.20 -27.66
C ALA A 98 -4.04 22.14 -28.59
N THR A 99 -5.31 21.83 -28.84
CA THR A 99 -6.24 22.79 -29.45
C THR A 99 -6.67 23.82 -28.41
N ALA A 100 -6.48 25.08 -28.80
CA ALA A 100 -6.76 26.33 -28.08
C ALA A 100 -8.23 26.57 -27.76
#